data_AF-A0A9Q0S9Y5-F1
#
_entry.id   AF-A0A9Q0S9Y5-F1
#
_cell.length_a   1.000
_cell.length_b   1.000
_cell.length_c   1.000
_cell.angle_alpha   90.00
_cell.angle_beta   90.00
_cell.angle_gamma   90.00
#
_symmetry.space_group_name_H-M   'P 1'
#
loop_
_entity.id
_entity.type
_entity.pdbx_description
1 polymer ?
#
loop_
_entity_poly.entity_id
_entity_poly.type
_entity_poly.pdbx_seq_one_letter_code
_entity_poly.pdbx_strand_id
1 'polypeptide(L)'
;MAKLLFFGMLIAVSSCLSIRDFSLNASNESNDIENVPNHTDYAAVARYVVHKSEWASMGTLSTLKTINGFPMVNIISVADSGKDEPSTGHIYFYLTNLDYTGQDLMKNNKLTAMFSNDQDLECSKNGVDPMEPTCARIMISGSAVELDKSSDEFQFANKSFLSRHPAAATWVETHNFYLCKLDISQIIVLDWYGGPHYVSTEDYYNANETLNGFLYDKFLSNPRQSLDQRGSVNNMHNENKIKIKIEKGNDKVTIEF
;
A
#
# COMPACT_ATOMS: atom_id res chain seq x y z
N MET A 1 12.29 37.59 -56.80
CA MET A 1 12.49 36.68 -57.95
C MET A 1 13.96 36.30 -57.96
N ALA A 2 14.37 35.21 -57.31
CA ALA A 2 14.44 33.81 -57.79
C ALA A 2 15.82 33.45 -58.43
N LYS A 3 16.62 32.74 -57.61
CA LYS A 3 17.58 31.64 -57.84
C LYS A 3 18.77 31.76 -58.82
N LEU A 4 19.98 31.51 -58.27
CA LEU A 4 21.03 30.58 -58.78
C LEU A 4 22.12 30.39 -57.67
N LEU A 5 22.13 29.29 -56.90
CA LEU A 5 22.94 28.05 -57.01
C LEU A 5 24.49 28.17 -56.80
N PHE A 6 24.90 27.71 -55.61
CA PHE A 6 26.11 26.95 -55.18
C PHE A 6 27.49 27.19 -55.83
N PHE A 7 28.49 27.49 -55.00
CA PHE A 7 29.64 26.59 -54.70
C PHE A 7 30.53 27.12 -53.55
N GLY A 8 30.93 26.23 -52.63
CA GLY A 8 32.19 26.32 -51.86
C GLY A 8 32.12 26.84 -50.43
N MET A 9 32.26 25.95 -49.43
CA MET A 9 33.55 25.73 -48.74
C MET A 9 33.40 24.77 -47.56
N LEU A 10 34.25 23.74 -47.57
CA LEU A 10 34.50 22.73 -46.53
C LEU A 10 34.69 23.32 -45.13
N ILE A 11 34.07 22.73 -44.11
CA ILE A 11 34.69 22.57 -42.78
C ILE A 11 34.41 21.14 -42.27
N ALA A 12 35.47 20.53 -41.77
CA ALA A 12 35.63 19.12 -41.46
C ALA A 12 34.64 18.57 -40.42
N VAL A 13 34.16 17.35 -40.67
CA VAL A 13 33.55 16.50 -39.65
C VAL A 13 34.68 15.89 -38.83
N SER A 14 35.10 16.58 -37.76
CA SER A 14 35.90 15.94 -36.71
C SER A 14 34.94 15.32 -35.72
N SER A 15 34.97 13.99 -35.69
CA SER A 15 34.26 13.14 -34.76
C SER A 15 34.44 13.58 -33.31
N CYS A 16 33.37 14.03 -32.69
CA CYS A 16 33.23 14.00 -31.24
C CYS A 16 31.78 13.59 -30.92
N LEU A 17 31.49 12.31 -31.14
CA LEU A 17 30.42 11.64 -30.40
C LEU A 17 30.92 11.52 -28.96
N SER A 18 30.70 12.57 -28.16
CA SER A 18 30.65 12.39 -26.72
C SER A 18 29.36 11.61 -26.45
N ILE A 19 29.47 10.28 -26.45
CA ILE A 19 28.49 9.45 -25.77
C ILE A 19 28.56 9.92 -24.33
N ARG A 20 27.61 10.78 -23.93
CA ARG A 20 27.32 10.95 -22.52
C ARG A 20 26.69 9.63 -22.14
N ASP A 21 27.45 8.80 -21.44
CA ASP A 21 26.92 7.66 -20.72
C ASP A 21 25.83 8.19 -19.80
N PHE A 22 24.58 8.11 -20.27
CA PHE A 22 23.43 8.23 -19.41
C PHE A 22 23.40 6.90 -18.66
N SER A 23 24.18 6.84 -17.58
CA SER A 23 24.04 5.82 -16.56
C SER A 23 22.65 5.98 -15.99
N LEU A 24 21.69 5.25 -16.57
CA LEU A 24 20.48 4.87 -15.87
C LEU A 24 20.98 4.12 -14.63
N ASN A 25 21.08 4.84 -13.52
CA ASN A 25 21.05 4.22 -12.21
C ASN A 25 19.68 3.54 -12.15
N ALA A 26 19.63 2.28 -12.58
CA ALA A 26 18.66 1.35 -12.07
C ALA A 26 18.87 1.36 -10.55
N SER A 27 18.06 2.15 -9.85
CA SER A 27 17.80 1.88 -8.45
C SER A 27 17.49 0.39 -8.38
N ASN A 28 18.25 -0.34 -7.56
CA ASN A 28 17.87 -1.67 -7.11
C ASN A 28 16.40 -1.62 -6.68
N GLU A 29 15.49 -2.03 -7.56
CA GLU A 29 14.24 -2.64 -7.14
C GLU A 29 14.65 -3.94 -6.46
N SER A 30 14.95 -3.84 -5.16
CA SER A 30 14.99 -5.00 -4.30
C SER A 30 13.62 -5.65 -4.41
N ASN A 31 13.54 -6.80 -5.08
CA ASN A 31 12.40 -7.72 -5.16
C ASN A 31 11.25 -7.43 -4.17
N ASP A 32 10.33 -6.53 -4.50
CA ASP A 32 9.11 -6.27 -3.72
C ASP A 32 8.10 -7.42 -3.79
N ILE A 33 8.45 -8.49 -4.52
CA ILE A 33 7.66 -9.73 -4.64
C ILE A 33 7.58 -10.48 -3.29
N GLU A 34 8.44 -10.17 -2.30
CA GLU A 34 8.51 -10.94 -1.05
C GLU A 34 7.45 -10.54 0.02
N ASN A 35 6.67 -9.47 -0.19
CA ASN A 35 5.76 -8.95 0.86
C ASN A 35 4.27 -8.84 0.49
N VAL A 36 3.85 -9.14 -0.75
CA VAL A 36 2.42 -9.07 -1.14
C VAL A 36 1.66 -10.27 -0.57
N PRO A 37 0.57 -10.09 0.22
CA PRO A 37 -0.21 -11.20 0.75
C PRO A 37 -0.81 -12.10 -0.34
N ASN A 38 -1.01 -13.37 -0.01
CA ASN A 38 -1.79 -14.26 -0.88
C ASN A 38 -3.24 -13.76 -0.94
N HIS A 39 -3.83 -13.68 -2.14
CA HIS A 39 -5.22 -13.24 -2.35
C HIS A 39 -6.27 -14.11 -1.64
N THR A 40 -5.91 -15.30 -1.13
CA THR A 40 -6.81 -16.09 -0.28
C THR A 40 -6.79 -15.68 1.19
N ASP A 41 -5.85 -14.82 1.58
CA ASP A 41 -5.75 -14.22 2.91
C ASP A 41 -6.34 -12.80 2.89
N TYR A 42 -7.66 -12.73 2.83
CA TYR A 42 -8.40 -11.48 2.65
C TYR A 42 -8.09 -10.44 3.74
N ALA A 43 -7.85 -10.88 4.97
CA ALA A 43 -7.52 -9.97 6.07
C ALA A 43 -6.12 -9.36 5.88
N ALA A 44 -5.13 -10.16 5.51
CA ALA A 44 -3.79 -9.67 5.19
C ALA A 44 -3.81 -8.74 3.96
N VAL A 45 -4.56 -9.09 2.91
CA VAL A 45 -4.76 -8.21 1.74
C VAL A 45 -5.35 -6.87 2.17
N ALA A 46 -6.42 -6.87 2.97
CA ALA A 46 -7.02 -5.63 3.46
C ALA A 46 -6.02 -4.77 4.25
N ARG A 47 -5.21 -5.38 5.12
CA ARG A 47 -4.17 -4.69 5.89
C ARG A 47 -3.06 -4.13 5.00
N TYR A 48 -2.61 -4.91 4.02
CA TYR A 48 -1.61 -4.49 3.04
C TYR A 48 -2.06 -3.27 2.22
N VAL A 49 -3.26 -3.32 1.64
CA VAL A 49 -3.77 -2.20 0.84
C VAL A 49 -3.99 -0.96 1.70
N VAL A 50 -4.54 -1.09 2.91
CA VAL A 50 -4.71 0.06 3.82
C VAL A 50 -3.36 0.67 4.20
N HIS A 51 -2.37 -0.17 4.55
CA HIS A 51 -1.08 0.30 5.01
C HIS A 51 -0.32 1.06 3.92
N LYS A 52 -0.31 0.55 2.68
CA LYS A 52 0.37 1.23 1.57
C LYS A 52 -0.33 2.53 1.12
N SER A 53 -1.62 2.68 1.39
CA SER A 53 -2.39 3.84 0.94
C SER A 53 -2.13 5.11 1.75
N GLU A 54 -1.76 6.19 1.07
CA GLU A 54 -1.56 7.52 1.66
C GLU A 54 -2.87 8.32 1.83
N TRP A 55 -3.93 7.92 1.13
CA TRP A 55 -5.23 8.58 1.13
C TRP A 55 -6.34 7.57 0.88
N ALA A 56 -7.58 7.94 1.18
CA ALA A 56 -8.78 7.16 0.89
C ALA A 56 -9.82 8.02 0.19
N SER A 57 -10.64 7.41 -0.67
CA SER A 57 -11.92 8.01 -1.07
C SER A 57 -12.93 7.75 0.02
N MET A 58 -13.43 8.77 0.69
CA MET A 58 -14.42 8.64 1.77
C MET A 58 -15.80 9.08 1.29
N GLY A 59 -16.74 8.15 1.32
CA GLY A 59 -18.16 8.37 1.04
C GLY A 59 -18.93 8.80 2.30
N THR A 60 -19.61 9.94 2.25
CA THR A 60 -20.49 10.50 3.30
C THR A 60 -21.88 10.82 2.73
N LEU A 61 -22.82 11.23 3.59
CA LEU A 61 -24.11 11.76 3.16
C LEU A 61 -24.09 13.28 3.19
N SER A 62 -24.26 13.90 2.02
CA SER A 62 -24.14 15.35 1.87
C SER A 62 -25.18 16.11 2.68
N THR A 63 -24.75 17.18 3.32
CA THR A 63 -25.59 18.16 4.04
C THR A 63 -25.79 19.45 3.26
N LEU A 64 -25.19 19.55 2.06
CA LEU A 64 -25.36 20.71 1.18
C LEU A 64 -26.80 20.82 0.71
N LYS A 65 -27.37 22.03 0.80
CA LYS A 65 -28.78 22.29 0.51
C LYS A 65 -29.26 21.75 -0.84
N THR A 66 -28.43 21.82 -1.88
CA THR A 66 -28.79 21.41 -3.25
C THR A 66 -28.72 19.90 -3.49
N ILE A 67 -27.99 19.16 -2.67
CA ILE A 67 -27.75 17.72 -2.82
C ILE A 67 -27.90 16.98 -1.49
N ASN A 68 -28.73 17.49 -0.58
CA ASN A 68 -28.89 16.95 0.76
C ASN A 68 -29.31 15.47 0.69
N GLY A 69 -28.54 14.60 1.36
CA GLY A 69 -28.72 13.15 1.36
C GLY A 69 -28.05 12.41 0.20
N PHE A 70 -27.41 13.10 -0.74
CA PHE A 70 -26.64 12.43 -1.81
C PHE A 70 -25.37 11.80 -1.23
N PRO A 71 -24.88 10.69 -1.80
CA PRO A 71 -23.52 10.22 -1.56
C PRO A 71 -22.54 11.30 -2.01
N MET A 72 -21.78 11.85 -1.06
CA MET A 72 -20.64 12.72 -1.32
C MET A 72 -19.38 11.86 -1.22
N VAL A 73 -18.42 12.04 -2.12
CA VAL A 73 -17.14 11.33 -2.05
C VAL A 73 -16.03 12.37 -2.11
N ASN A 74 -15.11 12.32 -1.14
CA ASN A 74 -13.95 13.19 -1.10
C ASN A 74 -12.66 12.41 -0.83
N ILE A 75 -11.52 13.00 -1.20
CA ILE A 75 -10.19 12.47 -0.88
C ILE A 75 -9.78 12.94 0.50
N ILE A 76 -9.43 12.00 1.37
CA ILE A 76 -8.95 12.26 2.73
C ILE A 76 -7.61 11.53 2.90
N SER A 77 -6.55 12.26 3.28
CA SER A 77 -5.28 11.65 3.66
C SER A 77 -5.46 10.77 4.90
N VAL A 78 -4.78 9.63 4.94
CA VAL A 78 -4.89 8.66 6.04
C VAL A 78 -3.53 8.18 6.51
N ALA A 79 -3.48 7.63 7.71
CA ALA A 79 -2.36 6.84 8.21
C ALA A 79 -2.86 5.73 9.12
N ASP A 80 -2.23 4.56 9.06
CA ASP A 80 -2.47 3.45 10.00
C ASP A 80 -1.26 3.11 10.88
N SER A 81 -0.11 3.71 10.59
CA SER A 81 1.13 3.73 11.38
C SER A 81 2.09 4.76 10.76
N GLY A 82 3.31 4.89 11.29
CA GLY A 82 4.38 5.66 10.64
C GLY A 82 4.87 5.01 9.33
N LYS A 83 5.55 5.78 8.47
CA LYS A 83 5.93 5.39 7.09
C LYS A 83 6.76 4.10 6.97
N ASP A 84 7.48 3.73 8.03
CA ASP A 84 8.32 2.53 8.09
C ASP A 84 8.01 1.69 9.36
N GLU A 85 6.82 1.89 9.94
CA GLU A 85 6.35 1.15 11.11
C GLU A 85 5.26 0.15 10.70
N PRO A 86 5.20 -1.05 11.31
CA PRO A 86 4.17 -2.04 11.00
C PRO A 86 2.77 -1.46 11.08
N SER A 87 1.89 -1.92 10.19
CA SER A 87 0.48 -1.52 10.17
C SER A 87 -0.17 -1.81 11.52
N THR A 88 -1.02 -0.91 12.02
CA THR A 88 -1.96 -1.23 13.11
C THR A 88 -3.35 -1.59 12.61
N GLY A 89 -3.65 -1.29 11.34
CA GLY A 89 -4.99 -1.37 10.76
C GLY A 89 -5.97 -0.28 11.23
N HIS A 90 -5.63 0.52 12.26
CA HIS A 90 -6.47 1.63 12.66
C HIS A 90 -6.32 2.81 11.69
N ILE A 91 -7.39 3.21 11.02
CA ILE A 91 -7.34 4.28 10.02
C ILE A 91 -7.52 5.63 10.70
N TYR A 92 -6.44 6.42 10.78
CA TYR A 92 -6.42 7.77 11.33
C TYR A 92 -6.42 8.82 10.23
N PHE A 93 -7.17 9.90 10.44
CA PHE A 93 -7.29 10.99 9.48
C PHE A 93 -7.68 12.30 10.14
N TYR A 94 -7.22 13.41 9.57
CA TYR A 94 -7.61 14.75 9.98
C TYR A 94 -8.83 15.25 9.21
N LEU A 95 -9.75 15.89 9.91
CA LEU A 95 -10.90 16.58 9.33
C LEU A 95 -10.94 18.04 9.76
N THR A 96 -11.58 18.87 8.95
CA THR A 96 -11.98 20.23 9.31
C THR A 96 -13.42 20.46 8.85
N ASN A 97 -14.18 21.23 9.61
CA ASN A 97 -15.56 21.58 9.24
C ASN A 97 -15.61 22.68 8.15
N LEU A 98 -14.46 23.16 7.69
CA LEU A 98 -14.37 23.97 6.48
C LEU A 98 -14.59 23.13 5.21
N ASP A 99 -14.28 21.83 5.25
CA ASP A 99 -14.50 20.90 4.14
C ASP A 99 -15.86 20.20 4.25
N TYR A 100 -16.38 19.73 3.11
CA TYR A 100 -17.68 19.06 3.02
C TYR A 100 -17.75 17.80 3.87
N THR A 101 -16.68 17.00 3.89
CA THR A 101 -16.60 15.75 4.66
C THR A 101 -16.84 16.00 6.15
N GLY A 102 -16.19 17.03 6.71
CA GLY A 102 -16.37 17.39 8.13
C GLY A 102 -17.79 17.85 8.43
N GLN A 103 -18.37 18.69 7.57
CA GLN A 103 -19.76 19.16 7.73
C GLN A 103 -20.78 18.01 7.68
N ASP A 104 -20.57 17.06 6.78
CA ASP A 104 -21.43 15.88 6.64
C ASP A 104 -21.35 14.99 7.88
N LEU A 105 -20.12 14.71 8.35
CA LEU A 105 -19.87 13.84 9.49
C LEU A 105 -20.35 14.43 10.82
N MET A 106 -20.43 15.75 10.95
CA MET A 106 -21.07 16.41 12.09
C MET A 106 -22.57 16.08 12.20
N LYS A 107 -23.25 15.77 11.09
CA LYS A 107 -24.68 15.42 11.08
C LYS A 107 -24.90 13.92 11.13
N ASN A 108 -24.04 13.16 10.47
CA ASN A 108 -24.06 11.71 10.47
C ASN A 108 -22.63 11.22 10.32
N ASN A 109 -22.06 10.71 11.41
CA ASN A 109 -20.65 10.32 11.45
C ASN A 109 -20.33 9.01 10.71
N LYS A 110 -21.29 8.42 9.99
CA LYS A 110 -21.08 7.18 9.20
C LYS A 110 -20.42 7.50 7.86
N LEU A 111 -19.43 6.69 7.50
CA LEU A 111 -18.73 6.76 6.22
C LEU A 111 -18.31 5.39 5.70
N THR A 112 -18.01 5.33 4.41
CA THR A 112 -17.27 4.22 3.79
C THR A 112 -15.99 4.75 3.16
N ALA A 113 -14.84 4.26 3.61
CA ALA A 113 -13.54 4.52 2.99
C ALA A 113 -13.24 3.45 1.94
N MET A 114 -12.73 3.86 0.78
CA MET A 114 -12.28 2.97 -0.28
C MET A 114 -10.80 3.14 -0.55
N PHE A 115 -10.10 2.01 -0.62
CA PHE A 115 -8.68 1.87 -0.92
C PHE A 115 -8.51 1.00 -2.17
N SER A 116 -7.43 1.21 -2.92
CA SER A 116 -7.14 0.46 -4.13
C SER A 116 -5.64 0.25 -4.28
N ASN A 117 -5.26 -0.92 -4.81
CA ASN A 117 -3.88 -1.17 -5.19
C ASN A 117 -3.36 -0.18 -6.22
N ASP A 118 -4.23 0.45 -7.02
CA ASP A 118 -3.77 1.39 -8.05
C ASP A 118 -3.55 2.83 -7.54
N GLN A 119 -3.68 3.10 -6.24
CA GLN A 119 -3.43 4.45 -5.69
C GLN A 119 -1.98 4.92 -5.85
N ASP A 120 -1.03 3.98 -5.99
CA ASP A 120 0.39 4.18 -6.30
C ASP A 120 0.77 3.71 -7.73
N LEU A 121 -0.26 3.46 -8.55
CA LEU A 121 -0.20 2.94 -9.91
C LEU A 121 0.32 1.49 -10.01
N GLU A 122 0.28 0.68 -8.95
CA GLU A 122 0.74 -0.71 -8.99
C GLU A 122 0.05 -1.51 -10.09
N CYS A 123 -1.29 -1.43 -10.20
CA CYS A 123 -2.04 -2.20 -11.20
C CYS A 123 -1.73 -1.69 -12.62
N SER A 124 -1.80 -0.38 -12.81
CA SER A 124 -1.58 0.29 -14.08
C SER A 124 -0.17 0.05 -14.63
N LYS A 125 0.87 0.09 -13.78
CA LYS A 125 2.26 -0.21 -14.18
C LYS A 125 2.45 -1.67 -14.61
N ASN A 126 1.60 -2.58 -14.11
CA ASN A 126 1.60 -3.99 -14.48
C ASN A 126 0.60 -4.33 -15.60
N GLY A 127 -0.01 -3.33 -16.24
CA GLY A 127 -0.95 -3.53 -17.34
C GLY A 127 -2.31 -4.11 -16.91
N VAL A 128 -2.65 -4.00 -15.63
CA VAL A 128 -3.93 -4.42 -15.06
C VAL A 128 -4.84 -3.20 -14.95
N ASP A 129 -6.06 -3.29 -15.50
CA ASP A 129 -7.06 -2.22 -15.38
C ASP A 129 -7.47 -2.05 -13.90
N PRO A 130 -7.64 -0.82 -13.38
CA PRO A 130 -7.99 -0.59 -11.98
C PRO A 130 -9.35 -1.17 -11.55
N MET A 131 -10.23 -1.51 -12.50
CA MET A 131 -11.51 -2.18 -12.25
C MET A 131 -11.37 -3.71 -12.24
N GLU A 132 -10.30 -4.25 -12.83
CA GLU A 132 -10.04 -5.69 -12.87
C GLU A 132 -9.97 -6.25 -11.43
N PRO A 133 -10.69 -7.34 -11.09
CA PRO A 133 -10.76 -7.81 -9.71
C PRO A 133 -9.41 -8.15 -9.09
N THR A 134 -8.42 -8.52 -9.90
CA THR A 134 -7.04 -8.79 -9.44
C THR A 134 -6.30 -7.51 -9.02
N CYS A 135 -6.80 -6.33 -9.37
CA CYS A 135 -6.40 -5.07 -8.77
C CYS A 135 -7.23 -4.85 -7.49
N ALA A 136 -6.65 -5.23 -6.35
CA ALA A 136 -7.39 -5.30 -5.09
C ALA A 136 -8.00 -3.95 -4.69
N ARG A 137 -9.26 -3.99 -4.25
CA ARG A 137 -10.01 -2.83 -3.72
C ARG A 137 -10.66 -3.20 -2.40
N ILE A 138 -10.47 -2.34 -1.40
CA ILE A 138 -10.98 -2.56 -0.05
C ILE A 138 -11.99 -1.47 0.27
N MET A 139 -13.19 -1.86 0.71
CA MET A 139 -14.19 -0.93 1.23
C MET A 139 -14.39 -1.17 2.71
N ILE A 140 -14.15 -0.13 3.51
CA ILE A 140 -14.22 -0.18 4.98
C ILE A 140 -15.28 0.81 5.43
N SER A 141 -16.39 0.30 5.96
CA SER A 141 -17.50 1.10 6.47
C SER A 141 -17.46 1.18 7.99
N GLY A 142 -17.80 2.35 8.52
CA GLY A 142 -17.72 2.59 9.96
C GLY A 142 -18.22 3.98 10.33
N SER A 143 -17.80 4.44 11.51
CA SER A 143 -18.07 5.79 11.98
C SER A 143 -16.79 6.56 12.28
N ALA A 144 -16.74 7.83 11.92
CA ALA A 144 -15.65 8.72 12.35
C ALA A 144 -15.80 9.04 13.85
N VAL A 145 -14.73 8.82 14.60
CA VAL A 145 -14.63 9.12 16.03
C VAL A 145 -13.48 10.08 16.25
N GLU A 146 -13.76 11.30 16.74
CA GLU A 146 -12.73 12.26 17.14
C GLU A 146 -11.95 11.73 18.34
N LEU A 147 -10.62 11.83 18.27
CA LEU A 147 -9.73 11.40 19.34
C LEU A 147 -9.53 12.51 20.38
N ASP A 148 -9.50 12.13 21.65
CA ASP A 148 -9.15 13.03 22.74
C ASP A 148 -7.67 13.42 22.63
N LYS A 149 -7.40 14.73 22.52
CA LYS A 149 -6.04 15.30 22.41
C LYS A 149 -5.11 14.91 23.55
N SER A 150 -5.65 14.56 24.71
CA SER A 150 -4.88 14.13 25.88
C SER A 150 -4.56 12.63 25.90
N SER A 151 -5.17 11.84 25.01
CA SER A 151 -4.97 10.39 24.96
C SER A 151 -3.63 10.00 24.33
N ASP A 152 -3.09 8.86 24.75
CA ASP A 152 -1.91 8.25 24.13
C ASP A 152 -2.18 7.88 22.66
N GLU A 153 -3.41 7.48 22.34
CA GLU A 153 -3.84 7.16 20.98
C GLU A 153 -3.75 8.39 20.06
N PHE A 154 -4.17 9.57 20.52
CA PHE A 154 -4.01 10.80 19.75
C PHE A 154 -2.53 11.10 19.47
N GLN A 155 -1.64 10.95 20.46
CA GLN A 155 -0.22 11.21 20.28
C GLN A 155 0.40 10.26 19.26
N PHE A 156 0.06 8.97 19.33
CA PHE A 156 0.46 7.96 18.36
C PHE A 156 -0.06 8.33 16.97
N ALA A 157 -1.37 8.51 16.82
CA ALA A 157 -2.01 8.78 15.54
C ALA A 157 -1.50 10.08 14.89
N ASN A 158 -1.29 11.14 15.68
CA ASN A 158 -0.70 12.39 15.18
C ASN A 158 0.74 12.17 14.68
N LYS A 159 1.58 11.46 15.44
CA LYS A 159 2.96 11.15 15.02
C LYS A 159 2.96 10.32 13.72
N SER A 160 2.15 9.27 13.66
CA SER A 160 2.00 8.41 12.49
C SER A 160 1.54 9.20 11.27
N PHE A 161 0.51 10.02 11.44
CA PHE A 161 -0.02 10.86 10.36
C PHE A 161 0.99 11.87 9.85
N LEU A 162 1.67 12.61 10.72
CA LEU A 162 2.67 13.60 10.31
C LEU A 162 3.93 12.96 9.70
N SER A 163 4.25 11.72 10.10
CA SER A 163 5.33 10.94 9.47
C SER A 163 5.02 10.62 8.01
N ARG A 164 3.76 10.27 7.69
CA ARG A 164 3.32 9.99 6.32
C ARG A 164 3.04 11.27 5.52
N HIS A 165 2.47 12.28 6.18
CA HIS A 165 2.01 13.54 5.59
C HIS A 165 2.75 14.74 6.20
N PRO A 166 4.04 14.96 5.93
CA PRO A 166 4.82 16.04 6.56
C PRO A 166 4.28 17.44 6.26
N ALA A 167 3.62 17.63 5.10
CA ALA A 167 2.95 18.88 4.77
C ALA A 167 1.81 19.22 5.76
N ALA A 168 1.24 18.22 6.43
CA ALA A 168 0.15 18.38 7.38
C ALA A 168 0.51 19.21 8.59
N ALA A 169 1.78 19.17 9.03
CA ALA A 169 2.25 19.99 10.14
C ALA A 169 1.96 21.49 9.94
N THR A 170 1.88 21.96 8.68
CA THR A 170 1.62 23.37 8.38
C THR A 170 0.14 23.76 8.39
N TRP A 171 -0.78 22.82 8.15
CA TRP A 171 -2.21 23.10 8.02
C TRP A 171 -3.07 22.58 9.17
N VAL A 172 -2.62 21.56 9.93
CA VAL A 172 -3.39 21.04 11.08
C VAL A 172 -3.57 22.09 12.18
N GLU A 173 -2.61 23.02 12.31
CA GLU A 173 -2.64 24.07 13.33
C GLU A 173 -3.48 25.30 12.92
N THR A 174 -3.76 25.50 11.63
CA THR A 174 -4.30 26.78 11.12
C THR A 174 -5.81 26.76 10.91
N HIS A 175 -6.40 25.62 10.60
CA HIS A 175 -7.79 25.51 10.14
C HIS A 175 -8.67 24.64 11.03
N ASN A 176 -8.38 24.63 12.35
CA ASN A 176 -9.15 23.89 13.37
C ASN A 176 -9.33 22.42 13.00
N PHE A 177 -8.27 21.78 12.51
CA PHE A 177 -8.32 20.36 12.22
C PHE A 177 -8.44 19.55 13.52
N TYR A 178 -9.18 18.46 13.45
CA TYR A 178 -9.32 17.48 14.52
C TYR A 178 -9.00 16.10 13.98
N LEU A 179 -8.36 15.28 14.82
CA LEU A 179 -7.89 13.94 14.45
C LEU A 179 -8.98 12.93 14.77
N CYS A 180 -9.30 12.10 13.79
CA CYS A 180 -10.29 11.04 13.91
C CYS A 180 -9.66 9.67 13.70
N LYS A 181 -10.32 8.65 14.23
CA LYS A 181 -10.17 7.24 13.85
C LYS A 181 -11.47 6.75 13.21
N LEU A 182 -11.36 5.85 12.24
CA LEU A 182 -12.50 5.08 11.74
C LEU A 182 -12.81 3.92 12.70
N ASP A 183 -13.97 3.97 13.36
CA ASP A 183 -14.52 2.85 14.10
C ASP A 183 -15.19 1.87 13.12
N ILE A 184 -14.48 0.79 12.79
CA ILE A 184 -14.81 -0.11 11.69
C ILE A 184 -16.01 -1.00 12.05
N SER A 185 -17.00 -1.04 11.17
CA SER A 185 -18.17 -1.93 11.27
C SER A 185 -18.17 -3.05 10.23
N GLN A 186 -17.63 -2.80 9.04
CA GLN A 186 -17.61 -3.77 7.95
C GLN A 186 -16.38 -3.58 7.08
N ILE A 187 -15.74 -4.68 6.71
CA ILE A 187 -14.64 -4.73 5.75
C ILE A 187 -15.07 -5.61 4.59
N ILE A 188 -14.86 -5.12 3.38
CA ILE A 188 -15.13 -5.81 2.12
C ILE A 188 -13.85 -5.79 1.28
N VAL A 189 -13.45 -6.95 0.79
CA VAL A 189 -12.26 -7.16 -0.04
C VAL A 189 -12.71 -7.66 -1.39
N LEU A 190 -12.30 -6.98 -2.45
CA LEU A 190 -12.41 -7.48 -3.82
C LEU A 190 -11.01 -7.52 -4.43
N ASP A 191 -10.43 -8.72 -4.46
CA ASP A 191 -9.04 -8.97 -4.85
C ASP A 191 -8.88 -10.14 -5.84
N TRP A 192 -9.99 -10.81 -6.18
CA TRP A 192 -10.03 -11.86 -7.19
C TRP A 192 -11.42 -12.04 -7.80
N TYR A 193 -11.52 -12.90 -8.81
CA TYR A 193 -12.78 -13.30 -9.41
C TYR A 193 -13.66 -14.07 -8.43
N GLY A 194 -14.98 -13.92 -8.56
CA GLY A 194 -15.98 -14.61 -7.72
C GLY A 194 -16.81 -13.70 -6.85
N GLY A 195 -16.50 -12.39 -6.84
CA GLY A 195 -17.21 -11.38 -6.07
C GLY A 195 -16.47 -10.99 -4.79
N PRO A 196 -17.06 -10.10 -3.97
CA PRO A 196 -16.42 -9.60 -2.78
C PRO A 196 -16.40 -10.62 -1.64
N HIS A 197 -15.36 -10.54 -0.82
CA HIS A 197 -15.20 -11.25 0.45
C HIS A 197 -15.44 -10.31 1.62
N TYR A 198 -15.98 -10.84 2.72
CA TYR A 198 -16.27 -10.09 3.93
C TYR A 198 -15.29 -10.53 5.02
N VAL A 199 -14.60 -9.56 5.60
CA VAL A 199 -13.61 -9.80 6.67
C VAL A 199 -14.17 -9.28 7.98
N SER A 200 -14.04 -10.07 9.05
CA SER A 200 -14.43 -9.62 10.39
C SER A 200 -13.42 -8.61 10.92
N THR A 201 -13.85 -7.71 11.80
CA THR A 201 -12.92 -6.75 12.44
C THR A 201 -11.84 -7.48 13.25
N GLU A 202 -12.20 -8.59 13.89
CA GLU A 202 -11.25 -9.43 14.63
C GLU A 202 -10.16 -10.00 13.72
N ASP A 203 -10.51 -10.61 12.59
CA ASP A 203 -9.54 -11.15 11.64
C ASP A 203 -8.65 -10.05 11.06
N TYR A 204 -9.22 -8.89 10.75
CA TYR A 204 -8.48 -7.75 10.22
C TYR A 204 -7.41 -7.23 11.18
N TYR A 205 -7.75 -7.07 12.47
CA TYR A 205 -6.79 -6.60 13.47
C TYR A 205 -5.79 -7.68 13.88
N ASN A 206 -6.12 -8.96 13.73
CA ASN A 206 -5.22 -10.08 14.00
C ASN A 206 -4.31 -10.46 12.81
N ALA A 207 -4.56 -9.93 11.62
CA ALA A 207 -3.75 -10.18 10.44
C ALA A 207 -2.47 -9.32 10.43
N ASN A 208 -1.45 -9.80 9.70
CA ASN A 208 -0.27 -9.02 9.37
C ASN A 208 -0.33 -8.59 7.90
N GLU A 209 0.11 -7.37 7.63
CA GLU A 209 0.13 -6.75 6.29
C GLU A 209 1.20 -7.33 5.36
N THR A 210 2.13 -8.14 5.88
CA THR A 210 3.18 -8.81 5.09
C THR A 210 3.17 -10.32 5.27
N LEU A 211 3.59 -11.04 4.22
CA LEU A 211 3.90 -12.48 4.28
C LEU A 211 4.89 -12.83 5.40
N ASN A 212 5.87 -11.96 5.65
CA ASN A 212 6.89 -12.17 6.67
C ASN A 212 6.34 -12.07 8.10
N GLY A 213 5.38 -11.17 8.36
CA GLY A 213 4.65 -11.13 9.63
C GLY A 213 3.86 -12.42 9.88
N PHE A 214 3.18 -12.93 8.85
CA PHE A 214 2.47 -14.22 8.94
C PHE A 214 3.41 -15.39 9.26
N LEU A 215 4.56 -15.47 8.58
CA LEU A 215 5.57 -16.50 8.88
C LEU A 215 6.11 -16.33 10.30
N TYR A 216 6.45 -15.11 10.72
CA TYR A 216 6.96 -14.80 12.06
C TYR A 216 5.98 -15.22 13.16
N ASP A 217 4.70 -14.86 13.05
CA ASP A 217 3.68 -15.24 14.01
C ASP A 217 3.42 -16.75 14.01
N LYS A 218 3.51 -17.41 12.86
CA LYS A 218 3.42 -18.88 12.77
C LYS A 218 4.62 -19.57 13.43
N PHE A 219 5.83 -19.00 13.32
CA PHE A 219 7.02 -19.48 14.02
C PHE A 219 6.92 -19.28 15.54
N LEU A 220 6.36 -18.16 16.01
CA LEU A 220 6.20 -17.88 17.44
C LEU A 220 5.03 -18.64 18.08
N SER A 221 3.92 -18.80 17.37
CA SER A 221 2.75 -19.53 17.85
C SER A 221 2.95 -21.05 17.90
N ASN A 222 3.94 -21.60 17.17
CA ASN A 222 4.26 -23.02 17.24
C ASN A 222 5.77 -23.35 17.02
N PRO A 223 6.64 -23.05 17.99
CA PRO A 223 8.10 -23.21 17.85
C PRO A 223 8.56 -24.67 17.64
N ARG A 224 7.71 -25.66 17.94
CA ARG A 224 8.07 -27.09 17.94
C ARG A 224 7.76 -27.83 16.64
N GLN A 225 6.96 -27.28 15.73
CA GLN A 225 6.61 -27.97 14.48
C GLN A 225 7.55 -27.67 13.29
N SER A 226 8.40 -26.64 13.36
CA SER A 226 9.31 -26.29 12.27
C SER A 226 10.63 -27.06 12.25
N LEU A 227 10.97 -27.79 13.32
CA LEU A 227 12.18 -28.62 13.37
C LEU A 227 11.96 -30.08 12.99
N ASP A 228 10.71 -30.52 12.76
CA ASP A 228 10.39 -31.95 12.60
C ASP A 228 9.60 -32.32 11.32
N GLN A 229 9.42 -31.40 10.37
CA GLN A 229 8.88 -31.74 9.04
C GLN A 229 9.96 -32.18 8.03
N ARG A 230 10.89 -33.04 8.48
CA ARG A 230 11.53 -34.02 7.59
C ARG A 230 10.75 -35.33 7.71
N GLY A 231 9.60 -35.41 7.03
CA GLY A 231 8.77 -36.61 7.08
C GLY A 231 7.62 -36.62 6.05
N SER A 232 7.92 -37.23 4.90
CA SER A 232 6.98 -37.92 3.99
C SER A 232 5.99 -37.10 3.16
N VAL A 233 6.44 -36.70 1.96
CA VAL A 233 5.59 -36.75 0.76
C VAL A 233 6.05 -37.93 -0.09
N ASN A 234 5.24 -38.98 -0.13
CA ASN A 234 5.40 -40.08 -1.08
C ASN A 234 4.79 -39.65 -2.43
N ASN A 235 5.61 -39.48 -3.47
CA ASN A 235 5.40 -40.15 -4.77
C ASN A 235 6.54 -39.87 -5.79
N MET A 236 7.13 -40.98 -6.24
CA MET A 236 7.70 -41.33 -7.56
C MET A 236 8.73 -40.42 -8.27
N HIS A 237 9.95 -41.00 -8.37
CA HIS A 237 10.95 -40.92 -9.46
C HIS A 237 11.63 -39.58 -9.80
N ASN A 238 12.84 -39.35 -9.27
CA ASN A 238 14.13 -39.63 -9.92
C ASN A 238 15.22 -38.83 -9.16
N GLU A 239 15.99 -39.48 -8.29
CA GLU A 239 17.02 -38.80 -7.48
C GLU A 239 18.31 -38.56 -8.28
N ASN A 240 18.48 -37.36 -8.85
CA ASN A 240 19.82 -36.81 -9.06
C ASN A 240 20.13 -35.90 -7.86
N LYS A 241 20.92 -36.42 -6.92
CA LYS A 241 21.34 -35.68 -5.72
C LYS A 241 22.47 -34.71 -6.09
N ILE A 242 22.10 -33.47 -6.40
CA ILE A 242 23.05 -32.37 -6.57
C ILE A 242 23.74 -32.12 -5.24
N LYS A 243 25.08 -32.18 -5.22
CA LYS A 243 25.90 -31.81 -4.06
C LYS A 243 26.45 -30.41 -4.28
N ILE A 244 26.08 -29.50 -3.39
CA ILE A 244 26.61 -28.13 -3.37
C ILE A 244 27.62 -28.04 -2.24
N LYS A 245 28.85 -27.69 -2.57
CA LYS A 245 29.92 -27.47 -1.60
C LYS A 245 30.25 -25.98 -1.56
N ILE A 246 30.18 -25.41 -0.36
CA ILE A 246 30.49 -23.99 -0.11
C ILE A 246 31.78 -23.95 0.72
N GLU A 247 32.85 -23.42 0.14
CA GLU A 247 34.13 -23.26 0.84
C GLU A 247 34.26 -21.81 1.34
N LYS A 248 34.28 -21.65 2.66
CA LYS A 248 34.27 -20.33 3.29
C LYS A 248 35.66 -19.69 3.17
N GLY A 249 35.72 -18.58 2.44
CA GLY A 249 36.93 -17.77 2.29
C GLY A 249 37.12 -17.14 0.91
N ASN A 250 36.41 -17.62 -0.13
CA ASN A 250 36.58 -17.13 -1.51
C ASN A 250 35.26 -16.95 -2.30
N ASP A 251 34.09 -16.94 -1.63
CA ASP A 251 32.75 -16.81 -2.24
C ASP A 251 32.55 -17.65 -3.52
N LYS A 252 33.07 -18.88 -3.51
CA LYS A 252 32.99 -19.81 -4.63
C LYS A 252 32.02 -20.94 -4.30
N VAL A 253 30.99 -21.08 -5.10
CA VAL A 253 29.99 -22.16 -5.01
C VAL A 253 30.17 -23.06 -6.21
N THR A 254 30.42 -24.35 -5.97
CA THR A 254 30.54 -25.36 -7.02
C THR A 254 29.36 -26.32 -6.93
N ILE A 255 28.73 -26.57 -8.07
CA ILE A 255 27.59 -27.48 -8.21
C ILE A 255 28.09 -28.69 -8.99
N GLU A 256 28.07 -29.86 -8.35
CA GLU A 256 28.39 -31.13 -8.99
C GLU A 256 27.10 -31.91 -9.24
N PHE A 257 26.97 -32.42 -10.48
CA PHE A 257 25.83 -33.21 -10.96
C PHE A 257 26.03 -34.70 -10.68
#